data_AF-A0A535JAX6-F1
#
_entry.id   AF-A0A535JAX6-F1
#
_cell.length_a   1.000
_cell.length_b   1.000
_cell.length_c   1.000
_cell.angle_alpha   90.00
_cell.angle_beta   90.00
_cell.angle_gamma   90.00
#
_symmetry.space_group_name_H-M   'P 1'
#
loop_
_entity.id
_entity.type
_entity.pdbx_description
1 polymer ?
#
loop_
_entity_poly.entity_id
_entity_poly.type
_entity_poly.pdbx_seq_one_letter_code
_entity_poly.pdbx_strand_id
1 'polypeptide(L)'
;MGRVAEWTVTETSGRQHRMAVERTPFFGVRVTLDRRRIERFDQTPESDRYVANLAGHVMTVVIPRVSNDQPTLHVDGKPVLGMETTLAAPLDGAPDASGGTVSNRDLLRFQLLQRRSQGGGWFYWIGGASILNSVLNAAGTQWGLAVGLGVTYLIDGLAEALSNTVRTPIYAFAIDIIVASGFLLIGRAARRGNLGWYAIGTALYLLDGLLFVLVQDLLGIAVHAIAVWGLVTGWRAARALKRVEAPAPALVG
;
A
#
# COMPACT_ATOMS: atom_id res chain seq x y z
N MET A 1 -7.68 -25.14 -8.26
CA MET A 1 -8.39 -23.90 -7.86
C MET A 1 -9.83 -24.08 -8.26
N GLY A 2 -10.79 -23.90 -7.34
CA GLY A 2 -12.22 -24.03 -7.66
C GLY A 2 -12.75 -22.67 -8.09
N ARG A 3 -13.30 -22.56 -9.30
CA ARG A 3 -13.98 -21.33 -9.73
C ARG A 3 -15.35 -21.28 -9.04
N VAL A 4 -15.64 -20.16 -8.38
CA VAL A 4 -16.85 -19.96 -7.55
C VAL A 4 -17.93 -19.22 -8.34
N ALA A 5 -17.53 -18.17 -9.05
CA ALA A 5 -18.44 -17.38 -9.90
C ALA A 5 -17.65 -16.74 -11.05
N GLU A 6 -18.33 -16.46 -12.14
CA GLU A 6 -17.76 -15.82 -13.32
C GLU A 6 -18.82 -15.00 -14.05
N TRP A 7 -18.41 -13.82 -14.50
CA TRP A 7 -19.22 -12.94 -15.33
C TRP A 7 -18.43 -12.45 -16.55
N THR A 8 -19.10 -12.41 -17.69
CA THR A 8 -18.64 -11.73 -18.90
C THR A 8 -19.31 -10.36 -18.97
N VAL A 9 -18.50 -9.30 -18.94
CA VAL A 9 -18.95 -7.91 -19.02
C VAL A 9 -18.56 -7.36 -20.39
N THR A 10 -19.54 -7.01 -21.21
CA THR A 10 -19.31 -6.50 -22.57
C THR A 10 -19.47 -4.99 -22.60
N GLU A 11 -18.48 -4.27 -23.09
CA GLU A 11 -18.59 -2.83 -23.37
C GLU A 11 -19.49 -2.57 -24.58
N THR A 12 -20.01 -1.35 -24.72
CA THR A 12 -20.69 -0.89 -25.95
C THR A 12 -19.81 -0.97 -27.19
N SER A 13 -18.47 -0.93 -27.01
CA SER A 13 -17.47 -1.15 -28.07
C SER A 13 -17.42 -2.59 -28.59
N GLY A 14 -18.11 -3.53 -27.93
CA GLY A 14 -18.02 -4.96 -28.16
C GLY A 14 -16.84 -5.62 -27.44
N ARG A 15 -16.00 -4.87 -26.73
CA ARG A 15 -14.90 -5.42 -25.95
C ARG A 15 -15.43 -6.20 -24.75
N GLN A 16 -15.01 -7.45 -24.61
CA GLN A 16 -15.41 -8.31 -23.50
C GLN A 16 -14.37 -8.34 -22.39
N HIS A 17 -14.86 -8.31 -21.16
CA HIS A 17 -14.10 -8.36 -19.93
C HIS A 17 -14.56 -9.54 -19.09
N ARG A 18 -13.61 -10.19 -18.43
CA ARG A 18 -13.90 -11.36 -17.60
C ARG A 18 -13.71 -11.04 -16.13
N MET A 19 -14.78 -11.11 -15.36
CA MET A 19 -14.74 -10.97 -13.92
C MET A 19 -14.92 -12.34 -13.26
N ALA A 20 -13.94 -12.80 -12.50
CA ALA A 20 -13.95 -14.15 -11.94
C ALA A 20 -13.63 -14.16 -10.44
N VAL A 21 -14.33 -15.04 -9.73
CA VAL A 21 -14.14 -15.31 -8.30
C VAL A 21 -13.63 -16.74 -8.16
N GLU A 22 -12.43 -16.89 -7.62
CA GLU A 22 -11.76 -18.17 -7.48
C GLU A 22 -11.47 -18.48 -6.01
N ARG A 23 -11.77 -19.71 -5.59
CA ARG A 23 -11.35 -20.20 -4.28
C ARG A 23 -9.94 -20.75 -4.39
N THR A 24 -9.05 -20.16 -3.61
CA THR A 24 -7.67 -20.59 -3.44
C THR A 24 -7.54 -21.42 -2.16
N PRO A 25 -6.74 -22.51 -2.18
CA PRO A 25 -6.65 -23.42 -1.05
C PRO A 25 -6.04 -22.79 0.21
N PHE A 26 -5.22 -21.74 0.07
CA PHE A 26 -4.48 -21.13 1.20
C PHE A 26 -4.80 -19.66 1.46
N PHE A 27 -5.36 -18.94 0.49
CA PHE A 27 -5.56 -17.47 0.58
C PHE A 27 -7.04 -17.07 0.52
N GLY A 28 -7.95 -18.02 0.74
CA GLY A 28 -9.39 -17.77 0.68
C GLY A 28 -9.84 -17.49 -0.75
N VAL A 29 -10.54 -16.38 -0.97
CA VAL A 29 -11.13 -16.03 -2.27
C VAL A 29 -10.29 -14.98 -3.00
N ARG A 30 -10.15 -15.15 -4.31
CA ARG A 30 -9.46 -14.24 -5.23
C ARG A 30 -10.47 -13.72 -6.25
N VAL A 31 -10.58 -12.39 -6.35
CA VAL A 31 -11.36 -11.72 -7.39
C VAL A 31 -10.42 -11.18 -8.46
N THR A 32 -10.74 -11.42 -9.72
CA THR A 32 -9.97 -10.92 -10.86
C THR A 32 -10.87 -10.25 -11.89
N LEU A 33 -10.33 -9.24 -12.56
CA LEU A 33 -10.88 -8.62 -13.76
C LEU A 33 -9.80 -8.72 -14.85
N ASP A 34 -10.08 -9.41 -15.95
CA ASP A 34 -9.12 -9.71 -17.01
C ASP A 34 -7.79 -10.27 -16.49
N ARG A 35 -7.89 -11.22 -15.55
CA ARG A 35 -6.75 -11.85 -14.84
C ARG A 35 -5.98 -10.91 -13.90
N ARG A 36 -6.30 -9.61 -13.84
CA ARG A 36 -5.75 -8.69 -12.84
C ARG A 36 -6.48 -8.87 -11.52
N ARG A 37 -5.72 -9.06 -10.43
CA ARG A 37 -6.30 -9.18 -9.10
C ARG A 37 -6.94 -7.86 -8.67
N ILE A 38 -8.16 -7.94 -8.16
CA ILE A 38 -8.85 -6.82 -7.52
C ILE A 38 -8.60 -6.91 -6.02
N GLU A 39 -8.19 -5.79 -5.42
CA GLU A 39 -8.00 -5.68 -3.99
C GLU A 39 -9.36 -5.56 -3.27
N ARG A 40 -9.45 -6.13 -2.08
CA ARG A 40 -10.65 -6.03 -1.26
C ARG A 40 -10.86 -4.56 -0.89
N PHE A 41 -12.06 -4.05 -1.15
CA PHE A 41 -12.44 -2.68 -0.83
C PHE A 41 -12.79 -2.56 0.65
N ASP A 42 -13.65 -3.44 1.15
CA ASP A 42 -13.99 -3.47 2.56
C ASP A 42 -14.41 -4.87 3.02
N GLN A 43 -14.58 -4.98 4.33
CA GLN A 43 -14.94 -6.20 5.02
C GLN A 43 -15.97 -5.84 6.08
N THR A 44 -17.15 -6.43 5.97
CA THR A 44 -18.19 -6.38 6.99
C THR A 44 -18.30 -7.75 7.67
N PRO A 45 -19.04 -7.88 8.78
CA PRO A 45 -19.35 -9.18 9.36
C PRO A 45 -20.06 -10.13 8.38
N GLU A 46 -20.80 -9.57 7.41
CA GLU A 46 -21.67 -10.32 6.50
C GLU A 46 -20.99 -10.67 5.18
N SER A 47 -20.13 -9.78 4.64
CA SER A 47 -19.54 -9.94 3.32
C SER A 47 -18.19 -9.21 3.16
N ASP A 48 -17.42 -9.67 2.18
CA ASP A 48 -16.26 -8.95 1.64
C ASP A 48 -16.68 -8.28 0.32
N ARG A 49 -16.41 -6.99 0.14
CA ARG A 49 -16.65 -6.32 -1.16
C ARG A 49 -15.34 -6.04 -1.89
N TYR A 50 -15.36 -6.25 -3.20
CA TYR A 50 -14.27 -5.97 -4.12
C TYR A 50 -14.80 -5.04 -5.17
N VAL A 51 -14.15 -3.90 -5.38
CA VAL A 51 -14.68 -2.86 -6.26
C VAL A 51 -13.63 -2.45 -7.28
N ALA A 52 -14.03 -2.32 -8.53
CA ALA A 52 -13.19 -1.92 -9.65
C ALA A 52 -13.93 -0.94 -10.56
N ASN A 53 -13.17 -0.08 -11.26
CA ASN A 53 -13.71 0.71 -12.35
C ASN A 53 -13.47 -0.05 -13.67
N LEU A 54 -14.51 -0.17 -14.49
CA LEU A 54 -14.44 -0.70 -15.85
C LEU A 54 -15.21 0.22 -16.78
N ALA A 55 -14.53 0.83 -17.76
CA ALA A 55 -15.13 1.73 -18.74
C ALA A 55 -16.04 2.82 -18.11
N GLY A 56 -15.61 3.40 -16.98
CA GLY A 56 -16.36 4.44 -16.27
C GLY A 56 -17.44 3.91 -15.31
N HIS A 57 -17.76 2.63 -15.35
CA HIS A 57 -18.74 1.99 -14.48
C HIS A 57 -18.08 1.41 -13.23
N VAL A 58 -18.79 1.43 -12.11
CA VAL A 58 -18.35 0.83 -10.85
C VAL A 58 -18.84 -0.60 -10.76
N MET A 59 -17.89 -1.53 -10.83
CA MET A 59 -18.12 -2.96 -10.65
C MET A 59 -17.91 -3.33 -9.19
N THR A 60 -18.95 -3.82 -8.51
CA THR A 60 -18.87 -4.32 -7.13
C THR A 60 -19.15 -5.81 -7.08
N VAL A 61 -18.16 -6.59 -6.68
CA VAL A 61 -18.32 -8.02 -6.35
C VAL A 61 -18.51 -8.14 -4.85
N VAL A 62 -19.64 -8.70 -4.43
CA VAL A 62 -19.94 -8.98 -3.02
C VAL A 62 -19.76 -10.48 -2.79
N ILE A 63 -18.91 -10.83 -1.83
CA ILE A 63 -18.65 -12.22 -1.44
C ILE A 63 -19.23 -12.43 -0.04
N PRO A 64 -20.35 -13.15 0.09
CA PRO A 64 -20.92 -13.50 1.38
C PRO A 64 -19.96 -14.33 2.23
N ARG A 65 -19.98 -14.12 3.55
CA ARG A 65 -19.21 -14.93 4.50
C ARG A 65 -19.94 -16.21 4.91
N VAL A 66 -21.25 -16.23 4.78
CA VAL A 66 -22.06 -17.43 5.00
C VAL A 66 -21.84 -18.40 3.83
N SER A 67 -21.49 -19.66 4.12
CA SER A 67 -20.91 -20.58 3.12
C SER A 67 -21.82 -20.95 1.94
N ASN A 68 -23.13 -20.71 2.06
CA ASN A 68 -24.13 -21.16 1.10
C ASN A 68 -24.56 -20.07 0.11
N ASP A 69 -24.23 -18.80 0.37
CA ASP A 69 -24.60 -17.72 -0.52
C ASP A 69 -23.56 -17.56 -1.64
N GLN A 70 -24.05 -17.36 -2.87
CA GLN A 70 -23.18 -17.18 -4.02
C GLN A 70 -22.66 -15.74 -4.09
N PRO A 71 -21.44 -15.53 -4.61
CA PRO A 71 -20.96 -14.19 -4.94
C PRO A 71 -21.91 -13.49 -5.90
N THR A 72 -22.12 -12.19 -5.72
CA THR A 72 -22.95 -11.36 -6.62
C THR A 72 -22.13 -10.25 -7.26
N LEU A 73 -22.49 -9.88 -8.48
CA LEU A 73 -21.92 -8.76 -9.21
C LEU A 73 -22.94 -7.63 -9.29
N HIS A 74 -22.50 -6.40 -9.04
CA HIS A 74 -23.29 -5.18 -9.22
C HIS A 74 -22.55 -4.23 -10.15
N VAL A 75 -23.28 -3.60 -11.07
CA VAL A 75 -22.80 -2.53 -11.96
C VAL A 75 -23.53 -1.26 -11.54
N ASP A 76 -22.80 -0.25 -11.11
CA ASP A 76 -23.36 1.03 -10.63
C ASP A 76 -24.48 0.83 -9.59
N GLY A 77 -24.26 -0.13 -8.69
CA GLY A 77 -25.20 -0.49 -7.62
C GLY A 77 -26.37 -1.38 -8.03
N LYS A 78 -26.54 -1.67 -9.32
CA LYS A 78 -27.58 -2.56 -9.81
C LYS A 78 -27.05 -3.99 -9.89
N PRO A 79 -27.76 -4.98 -9.32
CA PRO A 79 -27.33 -6.37 -9.41
C PRO A 79 -27.35 -6.83 -10.87
N VAL A 80 -26.28 -7.49 -11.29
CA VAL A 80 -26.19 -8.19 -12.56
C VAL A 80 -26.93 -9.51 -12.41
N LEU A 81 -27.97 -9.68 -13.23
CA LEU A 81 -28.72 -10.92 -13.30
C LEU A 81 -28.06 -11.84 -14.35
N GLY A 82 -27.62 -13.02 -13.92
CA GLY A 82 -26.97 -14.00 -14.79
C GLY A 82 -25.44 -13.88 -14.83
N MET A 83 -24.83 -14.51 -15.85
CA MET A 83 -23.37 -14.58 -16.04
C MET A 83 -22.86 -13.60 -17.11
N GLU A 84 -23.73 -12.87 -17.78
CA GLU A 84 -23.36 -11.94 -18.84
C GLU A 84 -24.08 -10.61 -18.64
N THR A 85 -23.38 -9.51 -18.89
CA THR A 85 -23.96 -8.17 -18.84
C THR A 85 -23.30 -7.28 -19.87
N THR A 86 -24.06 -6.35 -20.43
CA THR A 86 -23.55 -5.33 -21.34
C THR A 86 -23.59 -3.99 -20.61
N LEU A 87 -22.45 -3.31 -20.53
CA LEU A 87 -22.37 -1.98 -19.96
C LEU A 87 -23.15 -1.02 -20.86
N ALA A 88 -23.97 -0.18 -20.25
CA ALA A 88 -24.60 0.91 -20.97
C ALA A 88 -23.53 1.91 -21.42
N ALA A 89 -23.85 2.78 -22.38
CA ALA A 89 -23.01 3.95 -22.61
C ALA A 89 -22.98 4.77 -21.31
N PRO A 90 -21.80 5.24 -20.85
CA PRO A 90 -21.75 6.13 -19.70
C PRO A 90 -22.65 7.34 -19.97
N LEU A 91 -23.63 7.59 -19.11
CA LEU A 91 -24.38 8.83 -19.16
C LEU A 91 -23.45 9.93 -18.66
N ASP A 92 -22.93 10.76 -19.56
CA ASP A 92 -22.13 11.93 -19.21
C ASP A 92 -22.88 12.78 -18.16
N GLY A 93 -22.33 12.87 -16.95
CA GLY A 93 -22.87 13.73 -15.90
C GLY A 93 -24.13 13.22 -15.19
N ALA A 94 -24.48 11.93 -15.29
CA ALA A 94 -25.47 11.37 -14.37
C ALA A 94 -24.96 11.54 -12.92
N PRO A 95 -25.68 12.26 -12.04
CA PRO A 95 -25.30 12.31 -10.63
C PRO A 95 -25.29 10.87 -10.12
N ASP A 96 -24.32 10.55 -9.25
CA ASP A 96 -24.24 9.28 -8.52
C ASP A 96 -25.53 9.09 -7.71
N ALA A 97 -26.59 8.64 -8.39
CA ALA A 97 -27.95 8.62 -7.89
C ALA A 97 -28.16 7.33 -7.09
N SER A 98 -27.53 7.28 -5.93
CA SER A 98 -28.03 6.64 -4.71
C SER A 98 -26.92 6.61 -3.67
N GLY A 99 -27.18 7.19 -2.49
CA GLY A 99 -26.26 7.25 -1.34
C GLY A 99 -25.86 5.90 -0.72
N GLY A 100 -25.98 4.79 -1.47
CA GLY A 100 -25.45 3.47 -1.14
C GLY A 100 -24.49 2.89 -2.20
N THR A 101 -24.25 3.60 -3.31
CA THR A 101 -23.35 3.15 -4.39
C THR A 101 -21.96 3.75 -4.21
N VAL A 102 -20.93 2.91 -4.29
CA VAL A 102 -19.53 3.37 -4.22
C VAL A 102 -19.26 4.17 -5.48
N SER A 103 -18.96 5.47 -5.36
CA SER A 103 -18.67 6.30 -6.53
C SER A 103 -17.27 6.02 -7.10
N ASN A 104 -17.03 6.45 -8.34
CA ASN A 104 -15.69 6.44 -8.94
C ASN A 104 -14.68 7.25 -8.10
N ARG A 105 -15.15 8.33 -7.47
CA ARG A 105 -14.34 9.15 -6.57
C ARG A 105 -13.97 8.40 -5.29
N ASP A 106 -14.90 7.63 -4.72
CA ASP A 106 -14.65 6.82 -3.53
C ASP A 106 -13.65 5.70 -3.82
N LEU A 107 -13.72 5.09 -5.01
CA LEU A 107 -12.75 4.10 -5.44
C LEU A 107 -11.36 4.68 -5.59
N LEU A 108 -11.24 5.81 -6.28
CA LEU A 108 -9.96 6.48 -6.44
C LEU A 108 -9.38 6.85 -5.07
N ARG A 109 -10.22 7.40 -4.19
CA ARG A 109 -9.83 7.74 -2.82
C ARG A 109 -9.32 6.51 -2.06
N PHE A 110 -10.04 5.39 -2.11
CA PHE A 110 -9.66 4.13 -1.47
C PHE A 110 -8.31 3.61 -1.98
N GLN A 111 -8.12 3.55 -3.30
CA GLN A 111 -6.87 3.10 -3.92
C GLN A 111 -5.68 3.99 -3.50
N LEU A 112 -5.89 5.30 -3.44
CA LEU A 112 -4.85 6.25 -2.99
C LEU A 112 -4.54 6.10 -1.50
N LEU A 113 -5.56 5.89 -0.65
CA LEU A 113 -5.39 5.59 0.77
C LEU A 113 -4.57 4.31 0.98
N GLN A 114 -4.87 3.25 0.22
CA GLN A 114 -4.15 1.99 0.28
C GLN A 114 -2.69 2.14 -0.14
N ARG A 115 -2.42 2.77 -1.29
CA ARG A 115 -1.05 3.04 -1.75
C ARG A 115 -0.26 3.90 -0.78
N ARG A 116 -0.88 4.93 -0.18
CA ARG A 116 -0.27 5.73 0.89
C ARG A 116 0.09 4.85 2.08
N SER A 117 -0.83 3.98 2.51
CA SER A 117 -0.65 3.09 3.67
C SER A 117 0.46 2.07 3.46
N GLN A 118 0.49 1.45 2.28
CA GLN A 118 1.52 0.51 1.85
C GLN A 118 2.89 1.20 1.80
N GLY A 119 2.99 2.35 1.13
CA GLY A 119 4.23 3.12 1.09
C GLY A 119 4.70 3.56 2.48
N GLY A 120 3.79 4.10 3.31
CA GLY A 120 4.11 4.48 4.69
C GLY A 120 4.44 3.27 5.58
N GLY A 121 4.12 2.06 5.14
CA GLY A 121 4.51 0.81 5.77
C GLY A 121 6.00 0.53 5.73
N TRP A 122 6.70 1.03 4.70
CA TRP A 122 8.15 0.88 4.60
C TRP A 122 8.87 1.52 5.78
N PHE A 123 8.40 2.66 6.30
CA PHE A 123 8.99 3.27 7.50
C PHE A 123 8.92 2.37 8.75
N TYR A 124 7.88 1.55 8.87
CA TYR A 124 7.78 0.56 9.94
C TYR A 124 8.73 -0.61 9.72
N TRP A 125 8.88 -1.06 8.48
CA TRP A 125 9.88 -2.07 8.14
C TRP A 125 11.30 -1.58 8.41
N ILE A 126 11.63 -0.35 8.02
CA ILE A 126 12.92 0.28 8.26
C ILE A 126 13.20 0.39 9.75
N GLY A 127 12.29 0.99 10.52
CA GLY A 127 12.46 1.14 11.98
C GLY A 127 12.51 -0.22 12.70
N GLY A 128 11.62 -1.14 12.35
CA GLY A 128 11.58 -2.48 12.94
C GLY A 128 12.83 -3.31 12.62
N ALA A 129 13.29 -3.29 11.37
CA ALA A 129 14.51 -3.97 10.95
C ALA A 129 15.74 -3.37 11.65
N SER A 130 15.79 -2.04 11.81
CA SER A 130 16.91 -1.36 12.48
C SER A 130 16.99 -1.69 13.98
N ILE A 131 15.84 -1.72 14.67
CA ILE A 131 15.79 -2.16 16.07
C ILE A 131 16.24 -3.62 16.18
N LEU A 132 15.76 -4.50 15.30
CA LEU A 132 16.16 -5.90 15.32
C LEU A 132 17.66 -6.07 15.06
N ASN A 133 18.22 -5.35 14.08
CA ASN A 133 19.65 -5.35 13.78
C ASN A 133 20.47 -4.91 15.00
N SER A 134 20.03 -3.85 15.69
CA SER A 134 20.70 -3.36 16.90
C SER A 134 20.72 -4.42 18.02
N VAL A 135 19.60 -5.13 18.21
CA VAL A 135 19.50 -6.22 19.21
C VAL A 135 20.37 -7.42 18.81
N LEU A 136 20.38 -7.80 17.53
CA LEU A 136 21.21 -8.89 17.02
C LEU A 136 22.70 -8.57 17.17
N ASN A 137 23.10 -7.33 16.86
CA ASN A 137 24.47 -6.85 17.05
C ASN A 137 24.88 -6.90 18.53
N ALA A 138 24.01 -6.40 19.43
CA ALA A 138 24.24 -6.48 20.88
C ALA A 138 24.33 -7.93 21.41
N ALA A 139 23.69 -8.89 20.73
CA ALA A 139 23.80 -10.32 21.02
C ALA A 139 25.05 -10.98 20.40
N GLY A 140 25.92 -10.22 19.72
CA GLY A 140 27.15 -10.72 19.07
C GLY A 140 26.91 -11.35 17.70
N THR A 141 25.76 -11.12 17.08
CA THR A 141 25.44 -11.66 15.75
C THR A 141 26.04 -10.78 14.66
N GLN A 142 26.79 -11.38 13.72
CA GLN A 142 27.51 -10.65 12.67
C GLN A 142 26.70 -10.41 11.38
N TRP A 143 25.44 -10.84 11.33
CA TRP A 143 24.56 -10.66 10.18
C TRP A 143 23.27 -9.96 10.61
N GLY A 144 22.67 -9.19 9.68
CA GLY A 144 21.48 -8.40 9.93
C GLY A 144 20.56 -8.29 8.70
N LEU A 145 19.44 -7.62 8.87
CA LEU A 145 18.47 -7.34 7.82
C LEU A 145 18.94 -6.17 6.94
N ALA A 146 19.04 -6.41 5.63
CA ALA A 146 19.42 -5.40 4.63
C ALA A 146 18.42 -4.24 4.46
N VAL A 147 17.22 -4.36 5.04
CA VAL A 147 16.17 -3.30 5.05
C VAL A 147 16.43 -2.25 6.15
N GLY A 148 17.30 -2.57 7.12
CA GLY A 148 17.67 -1.65 8.19
C GLY A 148 18.48 -0.44 7.68
N LEU A 149 18.72 0.50 8.59
CA LEU A 149 19.48 1.71 8.30
C LEU A 149 20.98 1.41 8.08
N GLY A 150 21.58 2.06 7.10
CA GLY A 150 23.03 2.00 6.85
C GLY A 150 23.85 2.81 7.84
N VAL A 151 23.28 3.91 8.37
CA VAL A 151 23.97 4.81 9.29
C VAL A 151 24.39 4.11 10.60
N THR A 152 23.69 3.05 11.01
CA THR A 152 24.03 2.29 12.21
C THR A 152 25.42 1.63 12.07
N TYR A 153 25.79 1.17 10.86
CA TYR A 153 27.12 0.64 10.60
C TYR A 153 28.23 1.71 10.69
N LEU A 154 27.93 2.96 10.31
CA LEU A 154 28.87 4.07 10.48
C LEU A 154 29.03 4.47 11.95
N ILE A 155 27.94 4.47 12.71
CA ILE A 155 27.95 4.76 14.15
C ILE A 155 28.77 3.70 14.88
N ASP A 156 28.57 2.42 14.56
CA ASP A 156 29.32 1.30 15.12
C ASP A 156 30.81 1.38 14.76
N GLY A 157 31.15 1.63 13.48
CA GLY A 157 32.54 1.77 13.04
C GLY A 157 33.27 2.97 13.66
N LEU A 158 32.57 4.09 13.87
CA LEU A 158 33.11 5.24 14.59
C LEU A 158 33.27 4.96 16.08
N ALA A 159 32.32 4.24 16.68
CA ALA A 159 32.38 3.85 18.09
C ALA A 159 33.57 2.93 18.38
N GLU A 160 33.86 1.98 17.48
CA GLU A 160 35.01 1.09 17.56
C GLU A 160 36.33 1.84 17.42
N ALA A 161 36.43 2.77 16.46
CA ALA A 161 37.62 3.61 16.25
C ALA A 161 37.94 4.52 17.45
N LEU A 162 36.92 4.92 18.22
CA LEU A 162 37.05 5.77 19.41
C LEU A 162 37.12 4.97 20.73
N SER A 163 36.99 3.63 20.68
CA SER A 163 36.76 2.75 21.83
C SER A 163 37.91 2.61 22.82
N ASN A 164 39.10 3.16 22.54
CA ASN A 164 40.21 3.21 23.50
C ASN A 164 39.94 4.12 24.72
N THR A 165 38.79 4.81 24.80
CA THR A 165 38.59 5.88 25.79
C THR A 165 37.24 5.90 26.53
N VAL A 166 36.18 5.21 26.10
CA VAL A 166 34.85 5.30 26.75
C VAL A 166 34.09 3.97 26.66
N ARG A 167 33.11 3.76 27.53
CA ARG A 167 32.03 2.74 27.40
C ARG A 167 31.15 3.01 26.16
N THR A 168 31.75 3.03 24.98
CA THR A 168 31.13 3.38 23.69
C THR A 168 29.94 2.49 23.23
N PRO A 169 29.81 1.20 23.63
CA PRO A 169 28.75 0.34 23.08
C PRO A 169 27.31 0.77 23.44
N ILE A 170 27.09 1.31 24.65
CA ILE A 170 25.73 1.62 25.13
C ILE A 170 25.16 2.87 24.41
N TYR A 171 26.02 3.85 24.13
CA TYR A 171 25.60 5.09 23.47
C TYR A 171 25.25 4.86 22.00
N ALA A 172 26.03 4.03 21.29
CA ALA A 172 25.73 3.64 19.90
C ALA A 172 24.37 2.95 19.81
N PHE A 173 24.14 1.93 20.64
CA PHE A 173 22.85 1.24 20.71
C PHE A 173 21.68 2.19 21.03
N ALA A 174 21.85 3.11 21.99
CA ALA A 174 20.82 4.08 22.33
C ALA A 174 20.46 5.01 21.16
N ILE A 175 21.46 5.47 20.42
CA ILE A 175 21.27 6.33 19.23
C ILE A 175 20.50 5.55 18.15
N ASP A 176 20.86 4.28 17.89
CA ASP A 176 20.19 3.46 16.88
C ASP A 176 18.71 3.27 17.21
N ILE A 177 18.38 2.98 18.48
CA ILE A 177 16.99 2.87 18.93
C ILE A 177 16.23 4.19 18.75
N ILE A 178 16.86 5.34 19.04
CA ILE A 178 16.24 6.66 18.85
C ILE A 178 15.94 6.91 17.36
N VAL A 179 16.92 6.70 16.49
CA VAL A 179 16.78 6.94 15.05
C VAL A 179 15.71 6.00 14.46
N ALA A 180 15.77 4.72 14.80
CA ALA A 180 14.80 3.72 14.35
C ALA A 180 13.37 4.04 14.83
N SER A 181 13.21 4.45 16.10
CA SER A 181 11.93 4.92 16.65
C SER A 181 11.42 6.17 15.94
N GLY A 182 12.32 7.09 15.55
CA GLY A 182 12.00 8.24 14.71
C GLY A 182 11.35 7.85 13.38
N PHE A 183 11.88 6.83 12.70
CA PHE A 183 11.25 6.29 11.48
C PHE A 183 9.85 5.70 11.75
N LEU A 184 9.62 5.03 12.88
CA LEU A 184 8.27 4.55 13.24
C LEU A 184 7.27 5.71 13.42
N LEU A 185 7.71 6.80 14.06
CA LEU A 185 6.89 8.00 14.25
C LEU A 185 6.60 8.71 12.92
N ILE A 186 7.60 8.80 12.04
CA ILE A 186 7.41 9.31 10.68
C ILE A 186 6.43 8.42 9.90
N GLY A 187 6.53 7.09 10.01
CA GLY A 187 5.58 6.15 9.41
C GLY A 187 4.14 6.40 9.85
N ARG A 188 3.94 6.68 11.14
CA ARG A 188 2.63 7.07 11.69
C ARG A 188 2.14 8.39 11.10
N ALA A 189 2.98 9.40 11.04
CA ALA A 189 2.63 10.71 10.45
C ALA A 189 2.32 10.60 8.95
N ALA A 190 3.11 9.83 8.21
CA ALA A 190 2.94 9.55 6.78
C ALA A 190 1.60 8.86 6.48
N ARG A 191 1.27 7.80 7.25
CA ARG A 191 -0.02 7.09 7.13
C ARG A 191 -1.23 7.95 7.51
N ARG A 192 -1.03 9.01 8.31
CA ARG A 192 -2.03 10.03 8.63
C ARG A 192 -2.14 11.15 7.60
N GLY A 193 -1.35 11.11 6.52
CA GLY A 193 -1.41 12.10 5.44
C GLY A 193 -0.58 13.36 5.66
N ASN A 194 0.34 13.37 6.64
CA ASN A 194 1.30 14.47 6.78
C ASN A 194 2.39 14.38 5.70
N LEU A 195 2.24 15.16 4.64
CA LEU A 195 3.16 15.16 3.48
C LEU A 195 4.57 15.64 3.81
N GLY A 196 4.73 16.52 4.79
CA GLY A 196 6.02 17.07 5.20
C GLY A 196 6.88 16.00 5.85
N TRP A 197 6.37 15.37 6.91
CA TRP A 197 7.06 14.27 7.58
C TRP A 197 7.33 13.09 6.65
N TYR A 198 6.38 12.77 5.76
CA TYR A 198 6.59 11.74 4.74
C TYR A 198 7.79 12.09 3.86
N ALA A 199 7.82 13.30 3.26
CA ALA A 199 8.93 13.72 2.40
C ALA A 199 10.28 13.73 3.13
N ILE A 200 10.32 14.23 4.37
CA ILE A 200 11.51 14.24 5.21
C ILE A 200 12.03 12.82 5.44
N GLY A 201 11.17 11.89 5.87
CA GLY A 201 11.58 10.50 6.07
C GLY A 201 12.08 9.82 4.80
N THR A 202 11.42 10.07 3.66
CA THR A 202 11.87 9.53 2.38
C THR A 202 13.24 10.08 1.98
N ALA A 203 13.49 11.38 2.19
CA ALA A 203 14.78 11.99 1.91
C ALA A 203 15.89 11.45 2.84
N LEU A 204 15.62 11.34 4.14
CA LEU A 204 16.56 10.79 5.11
C LEU A 204 16.95 9.35 4.75
N TYR A 205 15.97 8.50 4.40
CA TYR A 205 16.25 7.12 4.02
C TYR A 205 16.95 6.99 2.66
N LEU A 206 16.68 7.91 1.72
CA LEU A 206 17.43 7.97 0.47
C LEU A 206 18.91 8.33 0.72
N LEU A 207 19.17 9.31 1.57
CA LEU A 207 20.53 9.71 1.95
C LEU A 207 21.26 8.58 2.66
N ASP A 208 20.57 7.86 3.55
CA ASP A 208 21.08 6.65 4.20
C ASP A 208 21.45 5.56 3.17
N GLY A 209 20.62 5.38 2.14
CA GLY A 209 20.90 4.48 1.01
C GLY A 209 22.19 4.81 0.25
N LEU A 210 22.61 6.08 0.19
CA LEU A 210 23.86 6.47 -0.47
C LEU A 210 25.10 5.94 0.25
N LEU A 211 24.99 5.62 1.54
CA LEU A 211 26.09 5.00 2.29
C LEU A 211 26.43 3.61 1.74
N PHE A 212 25.43 2.83 1.34
CA PHE A 212 25.63 1.51 0.72
C PHE A 212 26.30 1.60 -0.65
N VAL A 213 26.08 2.69 -1.39
CA VAL A 213 26.79 2.97 -2.65
C VAL A 213 28.27 3.21 -2.38
N LEU A 214 28.60 3.98 -1.33
CA LEU A 214 29.98 4.29 -0.98
C LEU A 214 30.78 3.04 -0.59
N VAL A 215 30.16 2.10 0.12
CA VAL A 215 30.79 0.82 0.52
C VAL A 215 30.56 -0.31 -0.50
N GLN A 216 29.98 -0.01 -1.66
CA GLN A 216 29.72 -0.96 -2.75
C GLN A 216 28.88 -2.20 -2.36
N ASP A 217 27.98 -2.07 -1.38
CA ASP A 217 27.06 -3.15 -1.00
C ASP A 217 25.87 -3.22 -1.97
N LEU A 218 26.01 -4.04 -3.00
CA LEU A 218 24.98 -4.23 -4.03
C LEU A 218 23.63 -4.70 -3.47
N LEU A 219 23.63 -5.53 -2.41
CA LEU A 219 22.41 -6.02 -1.80
C LEU A 219 21.70 -4.90 -1.03
N GLY A 220 22.44 -4.17 -0.20
CA GLY A 220 21.95 -3.00 0.52
C GLY A 220 21.37 -1.95 -0.44
N ILE A 221 22.07 -1.65 -1.54
CA ILE A 221 21.61 -0.74 -2.60
C ILE A 221 20.28 -1.21 -3.21
N ALA A 222 20.18 -2.49 -3.58
CA ALA A 222 18.97 -3.02 -4.21
C ALA A 222 17.75 -2.95 -3.26
N VAL A 223 17.94 -3.32 -1.99
CA VAL A 223 16.89 -3.27 -0.98
C VAL A 223 16.45 -1.83 -0.70
N HIS A 224 17.40 -0.90 -0.56
CA HIS A 224 17.10 0.52 -0.39
C HIS A 224 16.35 1.09 -1.59
N ALA A 225 16.74 0.74 -2.82
CA ALA A 225 16.05 1.20 -4.03
C ALA A 225 14.59 0.74 -4.07
N ILE A 226 14.29 -0.51 -3.69
CA ILE A 226 12.92 -1.04 -3.61
C ILE A 226 12.12 -0.29 -2.54
N ALA A 227 12.69 -0.11 -1.35
CA ALA A 227 12.04 0.60 -0.26
C ALA A 227 11.78 2.07 -0.61
N VAL A 228 12.75 2.78 -1.21
CA VAL A 228 12.60 4.15 -1.73
C VAL A 228 11.51 4.21 -2.79
N TRP A 229 11.47 3.27 -3.73
CA TRP A 229 10.40 3.21 -4.73
C TRP A 229 9.02 3.08 -4.07
N GLY A 230 8.88 2.21 -3.06
CA GLY A 230 7.66 2.09 -2.25
C GLY A 230 7.28 3.38 -1.51
N LEU A 231 8.25 4.06 -0.91
CA LEU A 231 8.06 5.35 -0.24
C LEU A 231 7.61 6.44 -1.21
N VAL A 232 8.27 6.56 -2.37
CA VAL A 232 7.95 7.59 -3.38
C VAL A 232 6.57 7.36 -3.98
N THR A 233 6.22 6.10 -4.29
CA THR A 233 4.89 5.75 -4.80
C THR A 233 3.79 6.05 -3.79
N GLY A 234 4.00 5.74 -2.50
CA GLY A 234 3.07 6.08 -1.44
C GLY A 234 2.95 7.59 -1.17
N TRP A 235 4.05 8.35 -1.26
CA TRP A 235 4.03 9.81 -1.13
C TRP A 235 3.27 10.48 -2.29
N ARG A 236 3.49 10.02 -3.53
CA ARG A 236 2.72 10.47 -4.70
C ARG A 236 1.23 10.20 -4.51
N ALA A 237 0.87 9.03 -3.99
CA ALA A 237 -0.52 8.69 -3.67
C ALA A 237 -1.09 9.61 -2.57
N ALA A 238 -0.32 9.91 -1.52
CA ALA A 238 -0.73 10.83 -0.47
C ALA A 238 -1.00 12.25 -1.01
N ARG A 239 -0.17 12.73 -1.95
CA ARG A 239 -0.36 14.02 -2.62
C ARG A 239 -1.61 14.04 -3.47
N ALA A 240 -1.82 12.99 -4.27
CA ALA A 240 -3.03 12.87 -5.09
C ALA A 240 -4.29 12.80 -4.23
N LEU A 241 -4.24 12.07 -3.10
CA LEU A 241 -5.35 11.96 -2.17
C LEU A 241 -5.80 13.33 -1.64
N LYS A 242 -4.86 14.21 -1.24
CA LYS A 242 -5.20 15.57 -0.82
C LYS A 242 -5.91 16.39 -1.90
N ARG A 243 -5.61 16.15 -3.18
CA ARG A 243 -6.30 16.82 -4.30
C ARG A 243 -7.71 16.29 -4.48
N VAL A 244 -7.90 14.98 -4.31
CA VAL A 244 -9.22 14.33 -4.36
C VAL A 244 -10.09 14.71 -3.16
N GLU A 245 -9.50 15.00 -2.01
CA GLU A 245 -10.21 15.43 -0.79
C GLU A 245 -10.40 16.95 -0.70
N ALA A 246 -9.73 17.74 -1.55
CA ALA A 246 -9.90 19.19 -1.57
C ALA A 246 -11.34 19.56 -1.98
N PRO A 247 -11.97 20.53 -1.29
CA PRO A 247 -13.23 21.11 -1.74
C PRO A 247 -13.07 21.67 -3.15
N ALA A 248 -14.12 21.57 -3.99
CA ALA A 248 -14.11 22.24 -5.28
C ALA A 248 -13.87 23.75 -5.06
N PRO A 249 -13.02 24.41 -5.87
CA PRO A 249 -12.85 25.85 -5.76
C PRO A 249 -14.22 26.50 -5.92
N ALA A 250 -14.58 27.38 -4.98
CA ALA A 250 -15.80 28.17 -5.10
C ALA A 250 -15.70 28.94 -6.41
N LEU A 251 -16.66 28.71 -7.32
CA LEU A 251 -16.80 29.52 -8.53
C LEU A 251 -17.11 30.94 -8.04
N VAL A 252 -16.10 31.81 -8.11
CA VAL A 252 -16.29 33.23 -7.91
C VAL A 252 -16.99 33.72 -9.18
N GLY A 253 -18.29 33.98 -9.07
CA GLY A 253 -19.10 34.60 -10.11
C GLY A 253 -18.84 36.09 -10.23
#